data_AF-A0A852WR18-F1
#
_entry.id   AF-A0A852WR18-F1
#
_cell.length_a   1.000
_cell.length_b   1.000
_cell.length_c   1.000
_cell.angle_alpha   90.00
_cell.angle_beta   90.00
_cell.angle_gamma   90.00
#
_symmetry.space_group_name_H-M   'P 1'
#
loop_
_entity.id
_entity.type
_entity.pdbx_description
1 polymer ?
#
loop_
_entity_poly.entity_id
_entity_poly.type
_entity_poly.pdbx_seq_one_letter_code
_entity_poly.pdbx_strand_id
1 'polypeptide(L)'
;MTLRSTIQELRAHADVANDEHQVKVRTGHFADLSARLSPPLSELPALNIGLAEIAQLGAEMPPSGYQDAAQIVEGLRALAKEVPTLGIDENLDLAKARVRSAEKYVSDLRALVTSSWQSFVNQPPPAINTGLVDALARSGVDVEEIRDALETARSNLLAISSRMIPGRGAVEQFRAAIEAIHRCGEKLGEVVDADIAQGVVGSQEPSGIPLTWFTPERLDKLADLGIIDRFRVRLQ
;
A
#
# COMPACT_ATOMS: atom_id res chain seq x y z
N MET A 1 58.45 -44.70 -26.01
CA MET A 1 57.20 -43.94 -26.26
C MET A 1 57.22 -43.43 -27.68
N THR A 2 56.12 -43.56 -28.43
CA THR A 2 56.02 -43.07 -29.81
C THR A 2 55.24 -41.75 -29.82
N LEU A 3 55.55 -40.85 -30.77
CA LEU A 3 54.84 -39.58 -30.97
C LEU A 3 53.30 -39.75 -30.98
N ARG A 4 52.81 -40.90 -31.44
CA ARG A 4 51.39 -41.23 -31.48
C ARG A 4 50.76 -41.43 -30.10
N SER A 5 51.49 -41.99 -29.12
CA SER A 5 50.95 -42.14 -27.75
C SER A 5 50.91 -40.80 -27.02
N THR A 6 51.91 -39.94 -27.22
CA THR A 6 51.94 -38.59 -26.64
C THR A 6 50.82 -37.70 -27.18
N ILE A 7 50.49 -37.81 -28.48
CA ILE A 7 49.35 -37.08 -29.07
C ILE A 7 48.01 -37.60 -28.54
N GLN A 8 47.87 -38.91 -28.29
CA GLN A 8 46.65 -39.46 -27.69
C GLN A 8 46.48 -39.04 -26.23
N GLU A 9 47.57 -39.03 -25.45
CA GLU A 9 47.56 -38.52 -24.07
C GLU A 9 47.20 -37.03 -24.03
N LEU A 10 47.81 -36.21 -24.88
CA LEU A 10 47.49 -34.77 -24.95
C LEU A 10 46.04 -34.50 -25.34
N ARG A 11 45.46 -35.30 -26.24
CA ARG A 11 44.03 -35.21 -26.59
C ARG A 11 43.14 -35.58 -25.40
N ALA A 12 43.43 -36.69 -24.71
CA ALA A 12 42.67 -37.09 -23.54
C ALA A 12 42.73 -36.03 -22.42
N HIS A 13 43.89 -35.40 -22.20
CA HIS A 13 44.01 -34.31 -21.22
C HIS A 13 43.26 -33.04 -21.66
N ALA A 14 43.25 -32.72 -22.96
CA ALA A 14 42.49 -31.58 -23.49
C ALA A 14 40.97 -31.79 -23.39
N ASP A 15 40.49 -33.01 -23.63
CA ASP A 15 39.08 -33.37 -23.49
C ASP A 15 38.65 -33.26 -22.01
N VAL A 16 39.44 -33.80 -21.08
CA VAL A 16 39.20 -33.67 -19.63
C VAL A 16 39.22 -32.21 -19.17
N ALA A 17 40.14 -31.39 -19.67
CA ALA A 17 40.21 -29.97 -19.32
C ALA A 17 39.01 -29.17 -19.90
N ASN A 18 38.55 -29.52 -21.10
CA ASN A 18 37.35 -28.94 -21.70
C ASN A 18 36.10 -29.32 -20.90
N ASP A 19 35.99 -30.57 -20.45
CA ASP A 19 34.91 -31.03 -19.58
C ASP A 19 34.94 -30.29 -18.23
N GLU A 20 36.12 -30.14 -17.61
CA GLU A 20 36.26 -29.39 -16.35
C GLU A 20 35.85 -27.91 -16.52
N HIS A 21 36.23 -27.28 -17.64
CA HIS A 21 35.82 -25.91 -17.94
C HIS A 21 34.30 -25.79 -18.14
N GLN A 22 33.70 -26.72 -18.88
CA GLN A 22 32.24 -26.75 -19.09
C GLN A 22 31.49 -26.95 -17.77
N VAL A 23 31.98 -27.81 -16.89
CA VAL A 23 31.41 -28.03 -15.55
C VAL A 23 31.48 -26.75 -14.72
N LYS A 24 32.62 -26.04 -14.70
CA LYS A 24 32.77 -24.77 -13.98
C LYS A 24 31.81 -23.69 -14.51
N VAL A 25 31.71 -23.53 -15.82
CA VAL A 25 30.81 -22.55 -16.45
C VAL A 25 29.34 -22.87 -16.16
N ARG A 26 28.93 -24.14 -16.27
CA ARG A 26 27.55 -24.55 -15.95
C ARG A 26 27.21 -24.39 -14.48
N THR A 27 28.14 -24.73 -13.59
CA THR A 27 27.97 -24.53 -12.14
C THR A 27 27.78 -23.04 -11.81
N GLY A 28 28.55 -22.16 -12.46
CA GLY A 28 28.35 -20.71 -12.35
C GLY A 28 26.96 -20.26 -12.81
N HIS A 29 26.48 -20.76 -13.94
CA HIS A 29 25.13 -20.45 -14.42
C HIS A 29 24.01 -20.92 -13.48
N PHE A 30 24.15 -22.09 -12.85
CA PHE A 30 23.16 -22.56 -11.87
C PHE A 30 23.19 -21.72 -10.58
N ALA A 31 24.38 -21.30 -10.12
CA ALA A 31 24.51 -20.36 -9.01
C ALA A 31 23.83 -19.01 -9.32
N ASP A 32 24.02 -18.48 -10.54
CA ASP A 32 23.35 -17.25 -11.00
C ASP A 32 21.82 -17.40 -11.03
N LEU A 33 21.32 -18.54 -11.53
CA LEU A 33 19.88 -18.83 -11.54
C LEU A 33 19.29 -18.93 -10.14
N SER A 34 20.01 -19.58 -9.22
CA SER A 34 19.61 -19.65 -7.81
C SER A 34 19.59 -18.26 -7.17
N ALA A 35 20.59 -17.43 -7.45
CA ALA A 35 20.66 -16.05 -6.95
C ALA A 35 19.49 -15.21 -7.46
N ARG A 36 19.09 -15.39 -8.73
CA ARG A 36 17.94 -14.71 -9.34
C ARG A 36 16.58 -15.13 -8.78
N LEU A 37 16.45 -16.36 -8.29
CA LEU A 37 15.22 -16.84 -7.64
C LEU A 37 15.07 -16.34 -6.20
N SER A 38 16.15 -15.94 -5.54
CA SER A 38 16.13 -15.51 -4.14
C SER A 38 15.23 -14.29 -3.87
N PRO A 39 15.35 -13.16 -4.62
CA PRO A 39 14.47 -12.02 -4.40
C PRO A 39 12.97 -12.34 -4.62
N PRO A 40 12.54 -12.96 -5.75
CA PRO A 40 11.15 -13.35 -5.94
C PRO A 40 10.60 -14.24 -4.81
N LEU A 41 11.38 -15.22 -4.34
CA LEU A 41 10.99 -16.10 -3.24
C LEU A 41 10.82 -15.36 -1.91
N SER A 42 11.65 -14.35 -1.66
CA SER A 42 11.57 -13.55 -0.44
C SER A 42 10.35 -12.62 -0.41
N GLU A 43 9.89 -12.17 -1.58
CA GLU A 43 8.77 -11.22 -1.70
C GLU A 43 7.40 -11.88 -1.78
N LEU A 44 7.31 -13.11 -2.29
CA LEU A 44 6.05 -13.85 -2.47
C LEU A 44 5.16 -13.90 -1.22
N PRO A 45 5.67 -14.12 0.01
CA PRO A 45 4.83 -14.09 1.20
C PRO A 45 4.11 -12.76 1.40
N ALA A 46 4.79 -11.64 1.17
CA ALA A 46 4.21 -10.30 1.29
C ALA A 46 3.19 -10.04 0.19
N LEU A 47 3.47 -10.47 -1.05
CA LEU A 47 2.55 -10.36 -2.17
C LEU A 47 1.28 -11.19 -1.96
N ASN A 48 1.39 -12.40 -1.40
CA ASN A 48 0.23 -13.24 -1.08
C ASN A 48 -0.65 -12.61 -0.01
N ILE A 49 -0.05 -11.99 1.01
CA ILE A 49 -0.81 -11.20 1.99
C ILE A 49 -1.51 -10.04 1.27
N GLY A 50 -0.80 -9.30 0.42
CA GLY A 50 -1.38 -8.18 -0.31
C GLY A 50 -2.54 -8.57 -1.23
N LEU A 51 -2.46 -9.73 -1.91
CA LEU A 51 -3.56 -10.28 -2.69
C LEU A 51 -4.78 -10.64 -1.85
N ALA A 52 -4.55 -11.29 -0.69
CA ALA A 52 -5.64 -11.67 0.21
C ALA A 52 -6.37 -10.43 0.74
N GLU A 53 -5.65 -9.33 0.99
CA GLU A 53 -6.23 -8.04 1.35
C GLU A 53 -7.03 -7.45 0.18
N ILE A 54 -6.48 -7.42 -1.03
CA ILE A 54 -7.18 -6.88 -2.22
C ILE A 54 -8.43 -7.69 -2.55
N ALA A 55 -8.43 -9.00 -2.33
CA ALA A 55 -9.62 -9.84 -2.51
C ALA A 55 -10.79 -9.37 -1.61
N GLN A 56 -10.51 -8.82 -0.42
CA GLN A 56 -11.54 -8.24 0.46
C GLN A 56 -12.15 -6.93 -0.09
N LEU A 57 -11.53 -6.31 -1.08
CA LEU A 57 -12.02 -5.09 -1.74
C LEU A 57 -13.05 -5.40 -2.83
N GLY A 58 -13.28 -6.67 -3.16
CA GLY A 58 -14.23 -7.06 -4.22
C GLY A 58 -13.79 -6.65 -5.63
N ALA A 59 -12.51 -6.30 -5.82
CA ALA A 59 -11.97 -6.00 -7.14
C ALA A 59 -12.07 -7.23 -8.05
N GLU A 60 -12.60 -7.06 -9.26
CA GLU A 60 -12.62 -8.11 -10.28
C GLU A 60 -11.18 -8.55 -10.57
N MET A 61 -10.83 -9.73 -10.04
CA MET A 61 -9.52 -10.30 -10.28
C MET A 61 -9.49 -10.97 -11.65
N PRO A 62 -8.41 -10.79 -12.43
CA PRO A 62 -8.34 -11.33 -13.77
C PRO A 62 -8.53 -12.87 -13.76
N PRO A 63 -9.39 -13.41 -14.64
CA PRO A 63 -9.81 -14.82 -14.61
C PRO A 63 -8.70 -15.85 -14.93
N SER A 64 -7.49 -15.41 -15.27
CA SER A 64 -6.38 -16.26 -15.72
C SER A 64 -5.18 -16.35 -14.76
N GLY A 65 -5.29 -15.88 -13.51
CA GLY A 65 -4.12 -15.65 -12.64
C GLY A 65 -3.84 -16.67 -11.53
N TYR A 66 -4.76 -17.59 -11.24
CA TYR A 66 -4.65 -18.49 -10.09
C TYR A 66 -4.56 -19.95 -10.54
N GLN A 67 -3.36 -20.39 -10.93
CA GLN A 67 -2.88 -21.61 -10.29
C GLN A 67 -2.66 -21.23 -8.82
N ASP A 68 -3.09 -22.08 -7.90
CA ASP A 68 -3.01 -21.85 -6.45
C ASP A 68 -1.71 -21.10 -6.13
N ALA A 69 -1.78 -19.88 -5.57
CA ALA A 69 -0.55 -19.13 -5.25
C ALA A 69 0.39 -19.98 -4.37
N ALA A 70 -0.19 -20.90 -3.60
CA ALA A 70 0.50 -21.98 -2.91
C ALA A 70 1.24 -22.95 -3.86
N GLN A 71 0.61 -23.45 -4.93
CA GLN A 71 1.25 -24.28 -5.97
C GLN A 71 2.37 -23.56 -6.70
N ILE A 72 2.23 -22.25 -6.96
CA ILE A 72 3.30 -21.47 -7.61
C ILE A 72 4.47 -21.26 -6.64
N VAL A 73 4.20 -20.91 -5.38
CA VAL A 73 5.24 -20.81 -4.35
C VAL A 73 5.95 -22.15 -4.13
N GLU A 74 5.20 -23.26 -4.11
CA GLU A 74 5.78 -24.61 -4.04
C GLU A 74 6.58 -24.96 -5.29
N GLY A 75 6.09 -24.62 -6.49
CA GLY A 75 6.80 -24.81 -7.74
C GLY A 75 8.10 -24.00 -7.80
N LEU A 76 8.11 -22.78 -7.26
CA LEU A 76 9.30 -21.94 -7.17
C LEU A 76 10.28 -22.42 -6.10
N ARG A 77 9.77 -22.93 -4.98
CA ARG A 77 10.60 -23.54 -3.93
C ARG A 77 11.19 -24.88 -4.40
N ALA A 78 10.42 -25.66 -5.16
CA ALA A 78 10.89 -26.87 -5.81
C ALA A 78 11.96 -26.53 -6.85
N LEU A 79 11.72 -25.54 -7.72
CA LEU A 79 12.71 -25.05 -8.68
C LEU A 79 13.99 -24.58 -7.99
N ALA A 80 13.91 -23.86 -6.87
CA ALA A 80 15.09 -23.42 -6.12
C ALA A 80 15.84 -24.57 -5.42
N LYS A 81 15.19 -25.71 -5.14
CA LYS A 81 15.84 -26.94 -4.66
C LYS A 81 16.42 -27.79 -5.79
N GLU A 82 15.77 -27.77 -6.95
CA GLU A 82 16.17 -28.51 -8.15
C GLU A 82 17.35 -27.84 -8.86
N VAL A 83 17.36 -26.50 -8.97
CA VAL A 83 18.40 -25.75 -9.69
C VAL A 83 19.84 -26.06 -9.21
N PRO A 84 20.12 -26.19 -7.89
CA PRO A 84 21.44 -26.59 -7.40
C PRO A 84 21.76 -28.09 -7.55
N THR A 85 20.76 -28.93 -7.83
CA THR A 85 20.88 -30.41 -7.86
C THR A 85 20.73 -31.01 -9.27
N LEU A 86 20.32 -30.20 -10.26
CA LEU A 86 20.27 -30.59 -11.67
C LEU A 86 21.64 -31.10 -12.13
N GLY A 87 21.65 -32.31 -12.70
CA GLY A 87 22.86 -32.93 -13.22
C GLY A 87 23.45 -32.16 -14.39
N ILE A 88 24.74 -32.39 -14.67
CA ILE A 88 25.47 -31.75 -15.77
C ILE A 88 24.79 -32.02 -17.13
N ASP A 89 24.03 -33.10 -17.27
CA ASP A 89 23.35 -33.53 -18.50
C ASP A 89 21.92 -32.95 -18.69
N GLU A 90 21.37 -32.23 -17.71
CA GLU A 90 19.98 -31.75 -17.76
C GLU A 90 19.85 -30.29 -18.26
N ASN A 91 18.72 -30.03 -18.95
CA ASN A 91 18.48 -28.84 -19.78
C ASN A 91 18.56 -27.50 -19.02
N LEU A 92 19.77 -26.90 -18.97
CA LEU A 92 20.02 -25.54 -18.49
C LEU A 92 19.07 -24.50 -19.12
N ASP A 93 18.70 -24.66 -20.39
CA ASP A 93 17.78 -23.75 -21.06
C ASP A 93 16.34 -23.85 -20.55
N LEU A 94 15.91 -25.06 -20.14
CA LEU A 94 14.63 -25.25 -19.47
C LEU A 94 14.64 -24.57 -18.09
N ALA A 95 15.73 -24.72 -17.33
CA ALA A 95 15.89 -24.04 -16.04
C ALA A 95 15.88 -22.52 -16.20
N LYS A 96 16.61 -21.97 -17.18
CA LYS A 96 16.57 -20.54 -17.53
C LYS A 96 15.16 -20.06 -17.89
N ALA A 97 14.43 -20.82 -18.71
CA ALA A 97 13.07 -20.48 -19.10
C ALA A 97 12.11 -20.47 -17.90
N ARG A 98 12.22 -21.45 -17.00
CA ARG A 98 11.44 -21.53 -15.75
C ARG A 98 11.74 -20.36 -14.81
N VAL A 99 13.01 -20.02 -14.61
CA VAL A 99 13.41 -18.85 -13.78
C VAL A 99 12.88 -17.54 -14.38
N ARG A 100 12.96 -17.34 -15.70
CA ARG A 100 12.39 -16.13 -16.33
C ARG A 100 10.86 -16.07 -16.17
N SER A 101 10.18 -17.21 -16.31
CA SER A 101 8.74 -17.28 -16.12
C SER A 101 8.35 -16.96 -14.67
N ALA A 102 9.14 -17.43 -13.70
CA ALA A 102 8.99 -17.13 -12.29
C ALA A 102 9.11 -15.64 -11.99
N GLU A 103 10.19 -15.01 -12.46
CA GLU A 103 10.44 -13.58 -12.29
C GLU A 103 9.32 -12.74 -12.91
N LYS A 104 8.89 -13.10 -14.13
CA LYS A 104 7.79 -12.42 -14.80
C LYS A 104 6.49 -12.53 -13.99
N TYR A 105 6.16 -13.72 -13.50
CA TYR A 105 4.98 -13.92 -12.68
C TYR A 105 5.00 -13.05 -11.41
N VAL A 106 6.11 -13.06 -10.66
CA VAL A 106 6.22 -12.25 -9.43
C VAL A 106 6.17 -10.75 -9.74
N SER A 107 6.76 -10.31 -10.84
CA SER A 107 6.67 -8.92 -11.31
C SER A 107 5.24 -8.52 -11.66
N ASP A 108 4.53 -9.35 -12.43
CA ASP A 108 3.14 -9.11 -12.84
C ASP A 108 2.23 -9.09 -11.60
N LEU A 109 2.46 -9.99 -10.64
CA LEU A 109 1.74 -10.04 -9.37
C LEU A 109 1.96 -8.78 -8.53
N ARG A 110 3.21 -8.32 -8.43
CA ARG A 110 3.55 -7.07 -7.72
C ARG A 110 2.85 -5.88 -8.36
N ALA A 111 2.85 -5.80 -9.69
CA ALA A 111 2.20 -4.73 -10.42
C ALA A 111 0.68 -4.73 -10.19
N LEU A 112 0.04 -5.91 -10.22
CA LEU A 112 -1.38 -6.06 -9.91
C LEU A 112 -1.69 -5.59 -8.48
N VAL A 113 -0.98 -6.13 -7.48
CA VAL A 113 -1.20 -5.79 -6.08
C VAL A 113 -1.03 -4.29 -5.84
N THR A 114 0.05 -3.71 -6.36
CA THR A 114 0.36 -2.29 -6.17
C THR A 114 -0.69 -1.40 -6.84
N SER A 115 -1.05 -1.69 -8.09
CA SER A 115 -2.01 -0.87 -8.86
C SER A 115 -3.42 -0.94 -8.28
N SER A 116 -3.91 -2.14 -7.93
CA SER A 116 -5.21 -2.31 -7.29
C SER A 116 -5.28 -1.62 -5.93
N TRP A 117 -4.22 -1.76 -5.10
CA TRP A 117 -4.14 -1.09 -3.81
C TRP A 117 -4.13 0.43 -3.97
N GLN A 118 -3.27 0.97 -4.82
CA GLN A 118 -3.17 2.41 -5.08
C GLN A 118 -4.48 2.99 -5.63
N SER A 119 -5.15 2.28 -6.54
CA SER A 119 -6.45 2.71 -7.06
C SER A 119 -7.51 2.83 -5.95
N PHE A 120 -7.41 2.01 -4.90
CA PHE A 120 -8.33 2.05 -3.78
C PHE A 120 -7.96 3.15 -2.77
N VAL A 121 -6.70 3.25 -2.35
CA VAL A 121 -6.29 4.24 -1.33
C VAL A 121 -6.20 5.67 -1.82
N ASN A 122 -6.08 5.89 -3.13
CA ASN A 122 -6.07 7.24 -3.71
C ASN A 122 -7.47 7.84 -3.84
N GLN A 123 -8.53 7.14 -3.41
CA GLN A 123 -9.86 7.72 -3.33
C GLN A 123 -9.85 8.84 -2.28
N PRO A 124 -10.46 10.00 -2.59
CA PRO A 124 -10.47 11.12 -1.66
C PRO A 124 -11.21 10.71 -0.38
N PRO A 125 -10.64 11.00 0.81
CA PRO A 125 -11.36 10.77 2.06
C PRO A 125 -12.63 11.62 2.10
N PRO A 126 -13.63 11.23 2.92
CA PRO A 126 -14.84 12.02 3.08
C PRO A 126 -14.49 13.47 3.46
N ALA A 127 -15.14 14.42 2.79
CA ALA A 127 -14.84 15.83 2.95
C ALA A 127 -15.27 16.29 4.35
N ILE A 128 -14.28 16.70 5.16
CA ILE A 128 -14.51 17.38 6.43
C ILE A 128 -14.01 18.80 6.32
N ASN A 129 -14.88 19.74 6.67
CA ASN A 129 -14.54 21.15 6.67
C ASN A 129 -13.64 21.46 7.89
N THR A 130 -12.33 21.33 7.71
CA THR A 130 -11.35 21.69 8.76
C THR A 130 -11.41 23.17 9.11
N GLY A 131 -11.75 24.02 8.14
CA GLY A 131 -11.97 25.44 8.37
C GLY A 131 -13.11 25.69 9.35
N LEU A 132 -14.15 24.85 9.33
CA LEU A 132 -15.23 24.90 10.32
C LEU A 132 -14.75 24.50 11.72
N VAL A 133 -13.98 23.41 11.85
CA VAL A 133 -13.41 22.99 13.15
C VAL A 133 -12.53 24.10 13.74
N ASP A 134 -11.68 24.70 12.92
CA ASP A 134 -10.82 25.81 13.35
C ASP A 134 -11.61 27.07 13.70
N ALA A 135 -12.65 27.39 12.92
CA ALA A 135 -13.53 28.51 13.21
C ALA A 135 -14.24 28.32 14.56
N LEU A 136 -14.77 27.11 14.82
CA LEU A 136 -15.43 26.78 16.08
C LEU A 136 -14.49 26.88 17.28
N ALA A 137 -13.28 26.34 17.17
CA ALA A 137 -12.25 26.44 18.20
C ALA A 137 -11.86 27.90 18.49
N ARG A 138 -11.69 28.74 17.44
CA ARG A 138 -11.39 30.18 17.60
C ARG A 138 -12.51 30.93 18.31
N SER A 139 -13.75 30.51 18.09
CA SER A 139 -14.92 31.06 18.77
C SER A 139 -15.08 30.53 20.20
N GLY A 140 -14.28 29.55 20.62
CA GLY A 140 -14.27 29.01 21.98
C GLY A 140 -15.20 27.82 22.19
N VAL A 141 -15.72 27.20 21.12
CA VAL A 141 -16.45 25.92 21.21
C VAL A 141 -15.44 24.81 21.45
N ASP A 142 -15.74 23.92 22.41
CA ASP A 142 -14.90 22.76 22.69
C ASP A 142 -15.02 21.73 21.56
N VAL A 143 -14.00 21.70 20.69
CA VAL A 143 -13.89 20.76 19.57
C VAL A 143 -12.54 20.03 19.58
N GLU A 144 -11.78 20.11 20.68
CA GLU A 144 -10.43 19.55 20.73
C GLU A 144 -10.43 18.02 20.58
N GLU A 145 -11.38 17.32 21.21
CA GLU A 145 -11.53 15.87 21.02
C GLU A 145 -11.78 15.50 19.53
N ILE A 146 -12.58 16.30 18.83
CA ILE A 146 -12.87 16.10 17.40
C ILE A 146 -11.62 16.38 16.56
N ARG A 147 -10.86 17.44 16.88
CA ARG A 147 -9.61 17.76 16.21
C ARG A 147 -8.58 16.66 16.38
N ASP A 148 -8.32 16.22 17.61
CA ASP A 148 -7.34 15.17 17.92
C ASP A 148 -7.71 13.84 17.23
N ALA A 149 -8.99 13.48 17.24
CA ALA A 149 -9.49 12.29 16.55
C ALA A 149 -9.31 12.40 15.02
N LEU A 150 -9.58 13.58 14.44
CA LEU A 150 -9.41 13.84 13.02
C LEU A 150 -7.94 13.78 12.60
N GLU A 151 -7.04 14.38 13.38
CA GLU A 151 -5.59 14.33 13.13
C GLU A 151 -5.04 12.91 13.22
N THR A 152 -5.48 12.16 14.23
CA THR A 152 -5.10 10.75 14.40
C THR A 152 -5.58 9.90 13.22
N ALA A 153 -6.85 10.05 12.83
CA ALA A 153 -7.43 9.30 11.72
C ALA A 153 -6.73 9.62 10.37
N ARG A 154 -6.40 10.90 10.13
CA ARG A 154 -5.64 11.33 8.94
C ARG A 154 -4.22 10.81 8.93
N SER A 155 -3.54 10.84 10.07
CA SER A 155 -2.18 10.32 10.21
C SER A 155 -2.14 8.82 9.93
N ASN A 156 -3.12 8.07 10.45
CA ASN A 156 -3.29 6.64 10.17
C ASN A 156 -3.57 6.41 8.67
N LEU A 157 -4.48 7.18 8.08
CA LEU A 157 -4.79 7.06 6.65
C LEU A 157 -3.55 7.29 5.78
N LEU A 158 -2.73 8.30 6.08
CA LEU A 158 -1.48 8.60 5.38
C LEU A 158 -0.45 7.48 5.55
N ALA A 159 -0.32 6.93 6.75
CA ALA A 159 0.59 5.82 7.03
C ALA A 159 0.20 4.54 6.26
N ILE A 160 -1.10 4.34 6.02
CA ILE A 160 -1.63 3.20 5.26
C ILE A 160 -1.47 3.44 3.75
N SER A 161 -1.84 4.63 3.26
CA SER A 161 -1.82 4.95 1.83
C SER A 161 -0.41 5.11 1.24
N SER A 162 0.59 5.44 2.06
CA SER A 162 1.99 5.53 1.63
C SER A 162 2.64 4.17 1.31
N ARG A 163 2.00 3.04 1.68
CA ARG A 163 2.51 1.70 1.40
C ARG A 163 2.17 1.26 -0.02
N MET A 164 3.15 0.70 -0.74
CA MET A 164 2.92 0.15 -2.08
C MET A 164 2.20 -1.21 -2.06
N ILE A 165 2.50 -2.04 -1.07
CA ILE A 165 1.90 -3.37 -0.89
C ILE A 165 1.16 -3.37 0.45
N PRO A 166 -0.15 -3.71 0.48
CA PRO A 166 -0.89 -3.79 1.72
C PRO A 166 -0.38 -4.98 2.56
N GLY A 167 -0.18 -4.72 3.85
CA GLY A 167 0.10 -5.76 4.84
C GLY A 167 -1.19 -6.37 5.39
N ARG A 168 -1.07 -7.37 6.26
CA ARG A 168 -2.24 -8.01 6.89
C ARG A 168 -3.06 -6.97 7.67
N GLY A 169 -4.36 -6.94 7.42
CA GLY A 169 -5.32 -6.02 8.02
C GLY A 169 -5.24 -4.58 7.49
N ALA A 170 -4.48 -4.32 6.43
CA ALA A 170 -4.36 -2.97 5.88
C ALA A 170 -5.69 -2.45 5.33
N VAL A 171 -6.52 -3.32 4.76
CA VAL A 171 -7.85 -2.93 4.26
C VAL A 171 -8.79 -2.57 5.40
N GLU A 172 -8.81 -3.37 6.47
CA GLU A 172 -9.61 -3.08 7.67
C GLU A 172 -9.16 -1.78 8.34
N GLN A 173 -7.85 -1.56 8.47
CA GLN A 173 -7.30 -0.32 9.03
C GLN A 173 -7.65 0.90 8.17
N PHE A 174 -7.61 0.76 6.83
CA PHE A 174 -8.01 1.84 5.93
C PHE A 174 -9.49 2.19 6.11
N ARG A 175 -10.37 1.17 6.11
CA ARG A 175 -11.81 1.36 6.35
C ARG A 175 -12.07 2.01 7.71
N ALA A 176 -11.39 1.55 8.76
CA ALA A 176 -11.52 2.12 10.10
C ALA A 176 -11.06 3.58 10.16
N ALA A 177 -9.99 3.95 9.46
CA ALA A 177 -9.54 5.33 9.38
C ALA A 177 -10.54 6.23 8.65
N ILE A 178 -11.08 5.77 7.51
CA ILE A 178 -12.14 6.48 6.78
C ILE A 178 -13.40 6.65 7.63
N GLU A 179 -13.80 5.61 8.34
CA GLU A 179 -14.98 5.67 9.19
C GLU A 179 -14.77 6.54 10.43
N ALA A 180 -13.57 6.54 11.02
CA ALA A 180 -13.22 7.47 12.10
C ALA A 180 -13.32 8.93 11.64
N ILE A 181 -12.86 9.23 10.41
CA ILE A 181 -13.08 10.54 9.78
C ILE A 181 -14.58 10.80 9.69
N HIS A 182 -15.37 9.90 9.11
CA HIS A 182 -16.82 10.07 8.98
C HIS A 182 -17.52 10.39 10.31
N ARG A 183 -17.23 9.63 11.37
CA ARG A 183 -17.78 9.86 12.72
C ARG A 183 -17.38 11.21 13.31
N CYS A 184 -16.20 11.73 12.99
CA CYS A 184 -15.82 13.09 13.39
C CYS A 184 -16.74 14.13 12.73
N GLY A 185 -17.12 13.91 11.47
CA GLY A 185 -18.09 14.75 10.76
C GLY A 185 -19.49 14.69 11.39
N GLU A 186 -19.95 13.50 11.77
CA GLU A 186 -21.23 13.32 12.49
C GLU A 186 -21.22 14.03 13.84
N LYS A 187 -20.19 13.80 14.67
CA LYS A 187 -20.00 14.49 15.95
C LYS A 187 -19.99 16.01 15.80
N LEU A 188 -19.39 16.53 14.73
CA LEU A 188 -19.38 17.98 14.48
C LEU A 188 -20.80 18.54 14.27
N GLY A 189 -21.67 17.78 13.62
CA GLY A 189 -23.08 18.13 13.44
C GLY A 189 -23.91 18.01 14.73
N GLU A 190 -23.51 17.17 15.68
CA GLU A 190 -24.12 17.09 17.01
C GLU A 190 -23.72 18.27 17.91
N VAL A 191 -22.49 18.77 17.76
CA VAL A 191 -21.97 19.91 18.54
C VAL A 191 -22.59 21.22 18.10
N VAL A 192 -22.76 21.43 16.79
CA VAL A 192 -23.22 22.70 16.24
C VAL A 192 -24.19 22.51 15.09
N ASP A 193 -25.34 23.17 15.18
CA ASP A 193 -26.30 23.28 14.09
C ASP A 193 -25.67 23.98 12.88
N ALA A 194 -25.97 23.50 11.67
CA ALA A 194 -25.40 24.04 10.44
C ALA A 194 -25.59 25.57 10.28
N ASP A 195 -26.75 26.10 10.70
CA ASP A 195 -27.06 27.53 10.66
C ASP A 195 -26.17 28.33 11.63
N ILE A 196 -25.92 27.80 12.84
CA ILE A 196 -25.03 28.40 13.84
C ILE A 196 -23.56 28.33 13.38
N ALA A 197 -23.15 27.20 12.81
CA ALA A 197 -21.84 27.02 12.17
C ALA A 197 -21.59 28.10 11.11
N GLN A 198 -22.58 28.34 10.23
CA GLN A 198 -22.49 29.38 9.21
C GLN A 198 -22.32 30.77 9.85
N GLY A 199 -23.06 31.05 10.92
CA GLY A 199 -22.94 32.29 11.68
C GLY A 199 -21.56 32.51 12.28
N VAL A 200 -21.02 31.47 12.93
CA VAL A 200 -19.70 31.46 13.55
C VAL A 200 -18.62 31.69 12.49
N VAL A 201 -18.65 30.96 11.38
CA VAL A 201 -17.67 31.13 10.29
C VAL A 201 -17.78 32.53 9.66
N GLY A 202 -19.00 32.95 9.31
CA GLY A 202 -19.23 34.25 8.67
C GLY A 202 -18.83 35.44 9.54
N SER A 203 -19.00 35.35 10.86
CA SER A 203 -18.56 36.40 11.80
C SER A 203 -17.04 36.62 11.83
N GLN A 204 -16.25 35.63 11.38
CA GLN A 204 -14.80 35.71 11.33
C GLN A 204 -14.29 36.31 10.01
N GLU A 205 -15.16 36.49 9.02
CA GLU A 205 -14.82 37.16 7.78
C GLU A 205 -14.62 38.67 8.02
N PRO A 206 -13.82 39.38 7.19
CA PRO A 206 -13.59 40.81 7.35
C PRO A 206 -14.86 41.66 7.31
N SER A 207 -15.85 41.25 6.49
CA SER A 207 -17.18 41.85 6.41
C SER A 207 -18.07 41.55 7.61
N GLY A 208 -17.73 40.51 8.39
CA GLY A 208 -18.58 39.95 9.43
C GLY A 208 -19.88 39.39 8.86
N ILE A 209 -20.84 39.16 9.76
CA ILE A 209 -22.19 38.70 9.41
C ILE A 209 -23.21 39.82 9.67
N PRO A 210 -24.27 39.95 8.85
CA PRO A 210 -25.30 40.96 9.07
C PRO A 210 -25.95 40.84 10.45
N LEU A 211 -26.25 41.98 11.09
CA LEU A 211 -26.91 42.00 12.40
C LEU A 211 -28.28 41.29 12.38
N THR A 212 -28.96 41.31 11.23
CA THR A 212 -30.22 40.61 10.99
C THR A 212 -30.13 39.09 11.13
N TRP A 213 -28.91 38.52 11.10
CA TRP A 213 -28.71 37.09 11.34
C TRP A 213 -28.93 36.73 12.82
N PHE A 214 -28.68 37.64 13.77
CA PHE A 214 -28.83 37.39 15.21
C PHE A 214 -30.29 37.45 15.68
N THR A 215 -31.08 36.44 15.31
CA THR A 215 -32.42 36.24 15.85
C THR A 215 -32.37 35.75 17.31
N PRO A 216 -33.44 35.92 18.12
CA PRO A 216 -33.47 35.41 19.49
C PRO A 216 -33.14 33.92 19.59
N GLU A 217 -33.71 33.11 18.70
CA GLU A 217 -33.46 31.66 18.61
C GLU A 217 -31.98 31.31 18.39
N ARG A 218 -31.26 32.11 17.61
CA ARG A 218 -29.82 31.90 17.35
C ARG A 218 -28.97 32.40 18.51
N LEU A 219 -29.38 33.48 19.17
CA LEU A 219 -28.70 33.98 20.36
C LEU A 219 -28.79 32.97 21.50
N ASP A 220 -29.95 32.33 21.70
CA ASP A 220 -30.11 31.26 22.68
C ASP A 220 -29.14 30.09 22.40
N LYS A 221 -29.05 29.64 21.14
CA LYS A 221 -28.11 28.59 20.74
C LYS A 221 -26.64 28.99 20.91
N LEU A 222 -26.27 30.24 20.63
CA LEU A 222 -24.91 30.75 20.88
C LEU A 222 -24.59 30.86 22.38
N ALA A 223 -25.61 31.12 23.21
CA ALA A 223 -25.49 31.14 24.66
C ALA A 223 -25.34 29.73 25.23
N ASP A 224 -26.09 28.74 24.71
CA ASP A 224 -25.96 27.32 25.07
C ASP A 224 -24.56 26.78 24.77
N LEU A 225 -23.94 27.27 23.68
CA LEU A 225 -22.55 26.98 23.32
C LEU A 225 -21.52 27.78 24.15
N GLY A 226 -21.96 28.74 24.97
CA GLY A 226 -21.08 29.57 25.79
C GLY A 226 -20.24 30.60 25.02
N ILE A 227 -20.60 30.90 23.77
CA ILE A 227 -19.79 31.74 22.87
C ILE A 227 -20.42 33.10 22.54
N ILE A 228 -21.62 33.39 23.04
CA ILE A 228 -22.36 34.62 22.74
C ILE A 228 -21.52 35.90 22.98
N ASP A 229 -20.78 35.96 24.10
CA ASP A 229 -19.97 37.11 24.49
C ASP A 229 -18.74 37.35 23.59
N ARG A 230 -18.44 36.41 22.69
CA ARG A 230 -17.34 36.52 21.72
C ARG A 230 -17.71 37.35 20.50
N PHE A 231 -19.00 37.54 20.24
CA PHE A 231 -19.47 38.33 19.12
C PHE A 231 -19.49 39.82 19.47
N ARG A 232 -19.00 40.67 18.56
CA ARG A 232 -18.97 42.13 18.73
C ARG A 232 -19.59 42.82 17.53
N VAL A 233 -20.46 43.79 17.79
CA VAL A 233 -21.05 44.63 16.76
C VAL A 233 -20.04 45.71 16.34
N ARG A 234 -19.83 45.85 15.02
CA ARG A 234 -19.09 46.97 14.43
C ARG A 234 -20.08 47.84 13.67
N LEU A 235 -20.10 49.13 13.98
CA LEU A 235 -20.83 50.12 13.20
C LEU A 235 -19.91 50.58 12.06
N GLN A 236 -20.34 50.38 10.81
CA GLN A 236 -19.68 50.89 9.61
C GLN A 236 -20.43 52.12 9.10
#